data_AF-A0A2D8MEH3-F1
#
_entry.id   AF-A0A2D8MEH3-F1
#
_cell.length_a   1.000
_cell.length_b   1.000
_cell.length_c   1.000
_cell.angle_alpha   90.00
_cell.angle_beta   90.00
_cell.angle_gamma   90.00
#
_symmetry.space_group_name_H-M   'P 1'
#
loop_
_entity.id
_entity.type
_entity.pdbx_description
1 polymer ?
#
loop_
_entity_poly.entity_id
_entity_poly.type
_entity_poly.pdbx_seq_one_letter_code
_entity_poly.pdbx_strand_id
1 'polypeptide(L)'
;MTTRVIVTTGDHPAAVLAFPLKDGEPVGGAQYSQLGVVEPNATGEFVAHSGQDILVREEALPVAAAQADAQTEEVSSSPTASLREAG
;
A
#
# COMPACT_ATOMS: atom_id res chain seq x y z
N MET A 1 -13.94 -29.43 0.04
CA MET A 1 -12.50 -29.56 -0.26
C MET A 1 -11.80 -28.27 0.13
N THR A 2 -10.53 -28.32 0.53
CA THR A 2 -9.75 -27.13 0.91
C THR A 2 -8.44 -27.10 0.15
N THR A 3 -8.05 -25.91 -0.32
CA THR A 3 -6.75 -25.66 -0.94
C THR A 3 -5.89 -24.87 0.04
N ARG A 4 -4.64 -25.30 0.20
CA ARG A 4 -3.65 -24.60 1.02
C ARG A 4 -2.81 -23.71 0.13
N VAL A 5 -2.67 -22.45 0.51
CA VAL A 5 -1.91 -21.43 -0.23
C VAL A 5 -0.78 -20.93 0.67
N ILE A 6 0.44 -20.96 0.15
CA ILE A 6 1.62 -20.43 0.83
C ILE A 6 2.05 -19.18 0.09
N VAL A 7 2.18 -18.07 0.81
CA VAL A 7 2.60 -16.77 0.27
C VAL A 7 3.91 -16.39 0.93
N THR A 8 4.93 -16.13 0.11
CA THR A 8 6.22 -15.60 0.55
C THR A 8 6.40 -14.22 -0.06
N THR A 9 6.70 -13.25 0.79
CA THR A 9 6.93 -11.86 0.41
C THR A 9 8.42 -11.55 0.33
N GLY A 10 8.77 -10.61 -0.55
CA GLY A 10 10.07 -9.93 -0.53
C GLY A 10 9.99 -8.67 0.33
N ASP A 11 10.42 -7.54 -0.21
CA ASP A 11 10.52 -6.28 0.55
C ASP A 11 9.17 -5.60 0.86
N HIS A 12 8.10 -6.00 0.19
CA HIS A 12 6.76 -5.42 0.36
C HIS A 12 5.82 -6.40 1.07
N PRO A 13 4.93 -5.90 1.96
CA PRO A 13 3.89 -6.73 2.52
C PRO A 13 2.88 -7.12 1.44
N ALA A 14 2.14 -8.21 1.68
CA ALA A 14 1.06 -8.64 0.81
C ALA A 14 -0.22 -8.89 1.60
N ALA A 15 -1.32 -8.29 1.14
CA ALA A 15 -2.66 -8.62 1.63
C ALA A 15 -3.17 -9.88 0.91
N VAL A 16 -3.68 -10.83 1.70
CA VAL A 16 -4.31 -12.04 1.20
C VAL A 16 -5.81 -11.93 1.42
N LEU A 17 -6.55 -11.99 0.32
CA LEU A 17 -7.99 -11.77 0.26
C LEU A 17 -8.68 -13.04 -0.25
N ALA A 18 -9.88 -13.30 0.25
CA ALA A 18 -10.77 -14.33 -0.26
C ALA A 18 -12.00 -13.71 -0.93
N PHE A 19 -12.37 -14.22 -2.09
CA PHE A 19 -13.64 -13.89 -2.75
C PHE A 19 -14.56 -15.12 -2.77
N PRO A 20 -15.87 -14.91 -2.55
CA PRO A 20 -16.83 -16.00 -2.67
C PRO A 20 -17.03 -16.38 -4.13
N LEU A 21 -17.08 -17.69 -4.36
CA LEU A 21 -17.45 -18.28 -5.63
C LEU A 21 -18.92 -18.71 -5.59
N LYS A 22 -19.59 -18.59 -6.73
CA LYS A 22 -20.89 -19.21 -6.98
C LYS A 22 -20.77 -20.04 -8.25
N ASP A 23 -21.05 -21.32 -8.16
CA ASP A 23 -20.97 -22.26 -9.29
C ASP A 23 -19.58 -22.30 -9.96
N GLY A 24 -18.52 -22.05 -9.19
CA GLY A 24 -17.13 -22.01 -9.67
C GLY A 24 -16.68 -20.64 -10.21
N GLU A 25 -17.59 -19.67 -10.32
CA GLU A 25 -17.31 -18.35 -10.87
C GLU A 25 -17.27 -17.27 -9.76
N PRO A 26 -16.42 -16.24 -9.90
CA PRO A 26 -16.39 -15.12 -8.96
C PRO A 26 -17.71 -14.35 -8.96
N VAL A 27 -18.24 -14.08 -7.77
CA VAL A 27 -19.46 -13.26 -7.62
C VAL A 27 -19.11 -11.79 -7.80
N GLY A 28 -19.41 -11.23 -8.97
CA GLY A 28 -19.21 -9.81 -9.26
C GLY A 28 -19.90 -8.90 -8.23
N GLY A 29 -19.16 -7.92 -7.68
CA GLY A 29 -19.65 -6.99 -6.67
C GLY A 29 -19.65 -7.52 -5.23
N ALA A 30 -19.24 -8.77 -5.00
CA ALA A 30 -19.05 -9.27 -3.64
C ALA A 30 -17.83 -8.62 -2.97
N GLN A 31 -17.95 -8.34 -1.67
CA GLN A 31 -16.83 -7.79 -0.90
C GLN A 31 -15.78 -8.89 -0.64
N TYR A 32 -14.52 -8.53 -0.83
CA TYR A 32 -13.39 -9.36 -0.41
C TYR A 32 -13.36 -9.45 1.11
N SER A 33 -13.12 -10.65 1.62
CA SER A 33 -12.78 -10.84 3.04
C SER A 33 -11.27 -10.94 3.17
N GLN A 34 -10.67 -10.07 3.97
CA GLN A 34 -9.23 -10.16 4.23
C GLN A 34 -8.95 -11.36 5.14
N LEU A 35 -8.13 -12.29 4.66
CA LEU A 35 -7.68 -13.44 5.43
C LEU A 35 -6.48 -13.09 6.31
N GLY A 36 -5.62 -12.18 5.84
CA GLY A 36 -4.49 -11.68 6.60
C GLY A 36 -3.53 -10.84 5.76
N VAL A 37 -2.46 -10.40 6.39
CA VAL A 37 -1.32 -9.72 5.75
C VAL A 37 -0.07 -10.56 6.01
N VAL A 38 0.75 -10.72 4.99
CA VAL A 38 2.10 -11.27 5.11
C VAL A 38 3.05 -10.09 5.14
N GLU A 39 3.76 -9.94 6.25
CA GLU A 39 4.78 -8.89 6.43
C GLU A 39 5.94 -9.06 5.44
N PRO A 40 6.78 -8.03 5.22
CA PRO A 40 7.98 -8.17 4.39
C PRO A 40 8.90 -9.31 4.84
N ASN A 41 9.49 -10.01 3.88
CA ASN A 41 10.47 -11.08 4.06
C ASN A 41 9.95 -12.23 4.95
N ALA A 42 8.65 -12.49 4.89
CA ALA A 42 7.98 -13.50 5.69
C ALA A 42 7.22 -14.51 4.81
N THR A 43 6.76 -15.58 5.45
CA THR A 43 5.91 -16.59 4.82
C THR A 43 4.64 -16.77 5.64
N GLY A 44 3.49 -16.69 4.97
CA GLY A 44 2.18 -16.98 5.54
C GLY A 44 1.54 -18.19 4.86
N GLU A 45 0.78 -18.97 5.64
CA GLU A 45 -0.04 -20.06 5.12
C GLU A 45 -1.53 -19.72 5.31
N PHE A 46 -2.31 -19.88 4.25
CA PHE A 46 -3.72 -19.58 4.20
C PHE A 46 -4.51 -20.76 3.62
N VAL A 47 -5.78 -20.86 4.00
CA VAL A 47 -6.68 -21.92 3.55
C VAL A 47 -7.86 -21.31 2.80
N ALA A 48 -8.10 -21.80 1.58
CA ALA A 48 -9.29 -21.50 0.81
C ALA A 48 -10.23 -22.70 0.83
N HIS A 49 -11.51 -22.46 1.09
CA HIS A 49 -12.54 -23.49 0.97
C HIS A 49 -13.06 -23.58 -0.48
N SER A 50 -13.72 -24.68 -0.84
CA SER A 50 -14.23 -24.90 -2.21
C SER A 50 -15.26 -23.88 -2.72
N GLY A 51 -15.77 -22.99 -1.86
CA GLY A 51 -16.62 -21.86 -2.24
C GLY A 51 -15.86 -20.52 -2.28
N GLN A 52 -14.53 -20.56 -2.27
CA GLN A 52 -13.68 -19.39 -2.21
C GLN A 52 -12.52 -19.53 -3.17
N ASP A 53 -12.01 -18.38 -3.60
CA ASP A 53 -10.75 -18.27 -4.31
C ASP A 53 -9.95 -17.09 -3.73
N ILE A 54 -8.64 -17.11 -3.97
CA ILE A 54 -7.65 -16.29 -3.27
C ILE A 54 -7.07 -15.26 -4.23
N LEU A 55 -7.09 -14.01 -3.79
CA LEU A 55 -6.35 -12.92 -4.42
C LEU A 55 -5.23 -12.48 -3.48
N VAL A 56 -4.01 -12.43 -4.01
CA VAL A 56 -2.85 -11.87 -3.31
C VAL A 56 -2.52 -10.52 -3.94
N ARG A 57 -2.43 -9.47 -3.13
CA ARG A 57 -2.09 -8.13 -3.59
C ARG A 57 -0.91 -7.60 -2.79
N GLU A 58 0.12 -7.15 -3.49
CA GLU A 58 1.22 -6.40 -2.87
C GLU A 58 0.65 -5.07 -2.33
N GLU A 59 0.90 -4.80 -1.05
CA GLU A 59 0.50 -3.55 -0.40
C GLU A 59 1.67 -2.56 -0.47
N ALA A 60 1.35 -1.29 -0.68
CA ALA A 60 2.35 -0.24 -0.60
C ALA A 60 2.93 -0.21 0.82
N LEU A 61 4.26 -0.13 0.93
CA LEU A 61 4.91 0.09 2.22
C LEU A 61 4.27 1.32 2.89
N PRO A 62 3.91 1.26 4.18
CA PRO A 62 3.42 2.44 4.86
C PRO A 62 4.46 3.53 4.69
N VAL A 63 4.10 4.58 3.95
CA VAL A 63 4.94 5.75 3.76
C VAL A 63 5.08 6.36 5.15
N ALA A 64 6.15 6.01 5.85
CA ALA A 64 6.51 6.67 7.09
C ALA A 64 6.53 8.17 6.77
N ALA A 65 5.73 8.93 7.50
CA ALA A 65 5.63 10.37 7.38
C ALA A 65 7.04 11.00 7.48
N ALA A 66 7.64 11.27 6.33
CA ALA A 66 8.76 12.17 6.17
C ALA A 66 8.35 13.26 5.16
N GLN A 67 7.26 13.96 5.50
CA GLN A 67 7.23 15.40 5.27
C GLN A 67 8.32 16.00 6.18
N ALA A 68 9.54 16.08 5.67
CA ALA A 68 10.60 16.90 6.24
C ALA A 68 11.58 17.33 5.12
N ASP A 69 11.06 17.71 3.96
CA ASP A 69 11.77 18.57 3.02
C ASP A 69 10.75 19.54 2.41
N ALA A 70 10.09 20.28 3.29
CA ALA A 70 9.47 21.53 2.93
C ALA A 70 10.51 22.64 3.17
N GLN A 71 10.80 23.38 2.10
CA GLN A 71 11.39 24.73 2.11
C GLN A 71 12.93 24.84 2.27
N THR A 72 13.65 24.61 1.18
CA THR A 72 14.88 25.34 0.80
C THR A 72 14.82 25.32 -0.73
N GLU A 73 14.44 26.36 -1.47
CA GLU A 73 15.08 27.66 -1.61
C GLU A 73 14.06 28.68 -2.17
N GLU A 74 13.61 29.64 -1.36
CA GLU A 74 13.08 30.93 -1.86
C GLU A 74 13.70 32.06 -1.04
N VAL A 75 14.99 32.36 -1.28
CA VAL A 75 15.56 33.70 -1.03
C VAL A 75 16.73 33.94 -1.99
N SER A 76 16.44 34.41 -3.20
CA SER A 76 17.39 35.22 -3.95
C SER A 76 16.65 36.20 -4.85
N SER A 77 16.21 37.30 -4.24
CA SER A 77 15.92 38.54 -4.94
C SER A 77 16.56 39.64 -4.12
N SER A 78 17.69 40.12 -4.64
CA SER A 78 18.64 41.03 -4.01
C SER A 78 18.01 42.33 -3.48
N PRO A 79 18.59 42.93 -2.43
CA PRO A 79 18.11 44.19 -1.86
C PRO A 79 18.59 45.38 -2.69
N THR A 80 17.67 46.21 -3.20
CA THR A 80 17.99 47.59 -3.56
C THR A 80 17.16 48.52 -2.70
N ALA A 81 17.75 48.91 -1.57
CA ALA A 81 17.29 50.01 -0.76
C ALA A 81 17.45 51.32 -1.57
N SER A 82 16.35 51.93 -1.97
CA SER A 82 16.34 53.34 -2.38
C SER A 82 16.43 54.20 -1.11
N LEU A 83 17.64 54.52 -0.67
CA LEU A 83 17.86 55.53 0.36
C LEU A 83 17.72 56.91 -0.31
N ARG A 84 16.58 57.55 -0.08
CA ARG A 84 16.31 58.95 -0.40
C ARG A 84 16.76 59.76 0.82
N GLU A 85 17.90 60.44 0.74
CA GLU A 85 18.30 61.42 1.73
C GLU A 85 18.37 62.81 1.10
N ALA A 86 17.85 63.77 1.86
CA ALA A 86 17.66 65.16 1.50
C ALA A 86 18.95 65.96 1.69
N GLY A 87 19.22 66.89 0.78
CA GLY A 87 20.32 67.85 0.83
C GLY A 87 20.35 68.70 -0.43
#